data_AF-A0A0P9H692-F1
#
_entry.id   AF-A0A0P9H692-F1
#
_cell.length_a   1.000
_cell.length_b   1.000
_cell.length_c   1.000
_cell.angle_alpha   90.00
_cell.angle_beta   90.00
_cell.angle_gamma   90.00
#
_symmetry.space_group_name_H-M   'P 1'
#
loop_
_entity.id
_entity.type
_entity.pdbx_description
1 polymer ?
#
loop_
_entity_poly.entity_id
_entity_poly.type
_entity_poly.pdbx_seq_one_letter_code
_entity_poly.pdbx_strand_id
1 'polypeptide(L)'
;PTHFIFPSSAAALAEKFEADYRRNWLGPEGYARMLAAAPRLLIPDDHEYWNNYPSTVPYISNTWTAGGRDSWQRAAQAMYSAFQHSYAEPLGSAHTLDIAPLSFFLADGRTSRDRDLRGTLSPAELGELDRWVQHVIDQKLYGVFVSGQTLLAEPAGMLTGAVADYELTNYGDYAAVVRALTRLVDAGRDVLCLTGDVHWGRMTEVRDQVSGRIALREIIASPASLVAMPVADQIAGARSAISRWFGGTPNPWPRHPDPKRPPAYFASQVTANRFACVDPTTHMQRGNHAAMLSFRQSGGGLDLRVTYYPLSLDTTTRQPVVLGPFRLRM
;
A
#
# COMPACT_ATOMS: atom_id res chain seq x y z
N PRO A 1 6.67 -20.55 11.47
CA PRO A 1 7.40 -21.01 10.26
C PRO A 1 8.60 -21.87 10.73
N THR A 2 9.41 -22.48 9.91
CA THR A 2 10.46 -21.72 9.22
C THR A 2 11.21 -22.66 8.32
N HIS A 3 10.61 -23.12 7.22
CA HIS A 3 11.34 -23.36 5.96
C HIS A 3 10.29 -23.42 4.85
N PHE A 4 9.95 -22.29 4.24
CA PHE A 4 9.65 -22.38 2.82
C PHE A 4 11.02 -22.64 2.18
N ILE A 5 11.27 -23.89 1.81
CA ILE A 5 12.51 -24.25 1.12
C ILE A 5 12.35 -23.72 -0.30
N PHE A 6 12.84 -22.50 -0.51
CA PHE A 6 12.99 -21.96 -1.85
C PHE A 6 14.25 -22.56 -2.49
N PRO A 7 14.25 -22.72 -3.82
CA PRO A 7 15.46 -23.10 -4.52
C PRO A 7 16.60 -22.12 -4.22
N SER A 8 17.84 -22.61 -4.11
CA SER A 8 19.00 -21.78 -3.79
C SER A 8 19.64 -21.12 -5.01
N SER A 9 19.41 -21.65 -6.22
CA SER A 9 19.98 -21.10 -7.45
C SER A 9 19.07 -20.03 -8.07
N ALA A 10 19.67 -19.02 -8.71
CA ALA A 10 18.94 -17.96 -9.39
C ALA A 10 18.01 -18.49 -10.50
N ALA A 11 18.45 -19.51 -11.25
CA ALA A 11 17.65 -20.12 -12.32
C ALA A 11 16.38 -20.80 -11.79
N ALA A 12 16.51 -21.59 -10.72
CA ALA A 12 15.36 -22.29 -10.14
C ALA A 12 14.42 -21.33 -9.39
N LEU A 13 14.95 -20.23 -8.81
CA LEU A 13 14.11 -19.14 -8.30
C LEU A 13 13.32 -18.48 -9.42
N ALA A 14 13.96 -18.19 -10.56
CA ALA A 14 13.29 -17.59 -11.71
C ALA A 14 12.18 -18.49 -12.25
N GLU A 15 12.41 -19.79 -12.44
CA GLU A 15 11.37 -20.74 -12.86
C GLU A 15 10.19 -20.78 -11.89
N LYS A 16 10.46 -20.82 -10.58
CA LYS A 16 9.40 -20.80 -9.57
C LYS A 16 8.60 -19.49 -9.64
N PHE A 17 9.27 -18.35 -9.71
CA PHE A 17 8.59 -17.05 -9.74
C PHE A 17 7.80 -16.88 -11.03
N GLU A 18 8.33 -17.28 -12.19
CA GLU A 18 7.59 -17.27 -13.44
C GLU A 18 6.32 -18.12 -13.33
N ALA A 19 6.41 -19.33 -12.75
CA ALA A 19 5.25 -20.19 -12.54
C ALA A 19 4.19 -19.55 -11.64
N ASP A 20 4.62 -18.92 -10.52
CA ASP A 20 3.72 -18.20 -9.62
C ASP A 20 3.06 -16.98 -10.31
N TYR A 21 3.84 -16.20 -11.06
CA TYR A 21 3.33 -15.07 -11.84
C TYR A 21 2.35 -15.53 -12.91
N ARG A 22 2.68 -16.55 -13.71
CA ARG A 22 1.78 -17.08 -14.73
C ARG A 22 0.47 -17.56 -14.13
N ARG A 23 0.51 -18.29 -13.01
CA ARG A 23 -0.70 -18.74 -12.32
C ARG A 23 -1.54 -17.56 -11.82
N ASN A 24 -0.93 -16.59 -11.16
CA ASN A 24 -1.65 -15.51 -10.49
C ASN A 24 -2.06 -14.36 -11.44
N TRP A 25 -1.30 -14.09 -12.49
CA TRP A 25 -1.53 -12.96 -13.39
C TRP A 25 -2.23 -13.35 -14.68
N LEU A 26 -1.93 -14.53 -15.22
CA LEU A 26 -2.45 -14.99 -16.51
C LEU A 26 -3.40 -16.19 -16.38
N GLY A 27 -3.39 -16.87 -15.23
CA GLY A 27 -4.22 -18.03 -14.97
C GLY A 27 -5.71 -17.69 -14.82
N PRO A 28 -6.61 -18.64 -15.11
CA PRO A 28 -8.06 -18.43 -15.06
C PRO A 28 -8.59 -18.18 -13.63
N GLU A 29 -7.90 -18.69 -12.61
CA GLU A 29 -8.19 -18.45 -11.19
C GLU A 29 -7.46 -17.22 -10.63
N GLY A 30 -6.59 -16.61 -11.44
CA GLY A 30 -5.83 -15.43 -11.09
C GLY A 30 -6.54 -14.13 -11.46
N TYR A 31 -5.74 -13.08 -11.61
CA TYR A 31 -6.19 -11.73 -11.88
C TYR A 31 -6.39 -11.41 -13.37
N ALA A 32 -6.22 -12.39 -14.27
CA ALA A 32 -6.20 -12.17 -15.72
C ALA A 32 -7.41 -11.35 -16.22
N ARG A 33 -8.63 -11.70 -15.77
CA ARG A 33 -9.86 -10.99 -16.16
C ARG A 33 -9.91 -9.56 -15.62
N MET A 34 -9.47 -9.34 -14.38
CA MET A 34 -9.43 -8.01 -13.77
C MET A 34 -8.40 -7.13 -14.47
N LEU A 35 -7.22 -7.69 -14.72
CA LEU A 35 -6.10 -6.99 -15.35
C LEU A 35 -6.34 -6.67 -16.83
N ALA A 36 -7.20 -7.44 -17.50
CA ALA A 36 -7.61 -7.18 -18.88
C ALA A 36 -8.77 -6.17 -18.98
N ALA A 37 -9.43 -5.82 -17.88
CA ALA A 37 -10.62 -4.98 -17.90
C ALA A 37 -10.33 -3.47 -18.08
N ALA A 38 -9.12 -3.02 -17.72
CA ALA A 38 -8.71 -1.62 -17.82
C ALA A 38 -7.17 -1.49 -17.89
N PRO A 39 -6.63 -0.36 -18.39
CA PRO A 39 -5.23 -0.01 -18.21
C PRO A 39 -4.83 -0.04 -16.73
N ARG A 40 -3.59 -0.43 -16.46
CA ARG A 40 -3.07 -0.64 -15.11
C ARG A 40 -1.71 0.04 -14.94
N LEU A 41 -1.54 0.64 -13.77
CA LEU A 41 -0.26 1.08 -13.25
C LEU A 41 -0.01 0.32 -11.95
N LEU A 42 1.22 -0.14 -11.77
CA LEU A 42 1.60 -1.06 -10.70
C LEU A 42 2.92 -0.57 -10.11
N ILE A 43 2.99 -0.52 -8.79
CA ILE A 43 4.23 -0.34 -8.02
C ILE A 43 4.46 -1.60 -7.19
N PRO A 44 5.71 -2.01 -6.97
CA PRO A 44 5.98 -3.20 -6.18
C PRO A 44 5.84 -2.90 -4.69
N ASP A 45 5.46 -3.92 -3.92
CA ASP A 45 5.70 -3.96 -2.48
C ASP A 45 6.72 -5.08 -2.15
N ASP A 46 6.92 -5.38 -0.87
CA ASP A 46 7.86 -6.40 -0.43
C ASP A 46 7.59 -7.79 -1.04
N HIS A 47 6.33 -8.17 -1.20
CA HIS A 47 5.91 -9.47 -1.72
C HIS A 47 6.20 -9.70 -3.21
N GLU A 48 6.53 -8.66 -4.00
CA GLU A 48 7.14 -8.82 -5.33
C GLU A 48 8.55 -9.40 -5.26
N TYR A 49 9.21 -9.23 -4.12
CA TYR A 49 10.54 -9.75 -3.79
C TYR A 49 10.41 -10.90 -2.79
N TRP A 50 10.45 -10.60 -1.50
CA TRP A 50 10.14 -11.49 -0.39
C TRP A 50 9.58 -10.65 0.76
N ASN A 51 8.79 -11.27 1.63
CA ASN A 51 8.22 -10.61 2.79
C ASN A 51 9.31 -9.84 3.58
N ASN A 52 9.08 -8.56 3.89
CA ASN A 52 10.04 -7.63 4.53
C ASN A 52 11.29 -7.30 3.69
N TYR A 53 11.22 -7.39 2.35
CA TYR A 53 12.31 -6.92 1.50
C TYR A 53 12.67 -5.46 1.83
N PRO A 54 13.97 -5.11 2.00
CA PRO A 54 15.18 -5.91 1.71
C PRO A 54 15.79 -6.66 2.91
N SER A 55 15.07 -6.72 4.04
CA SER A 55 15.55 -7.29 5.30
C SER A 55 15.67 -8.82 5.25
N THR A 56 16.52 -9.36 6.13
CA THR A 56 16.62 -10.80 6.34
C THR A 56 15.40 -11.30 7.13
N VAL A 57 14.78 -12.39 6.70
CA VAL A 57 13.68 -13.02 7.43
C VAL A 57 14.02 -14.44 7.91
N PRO A 58 13.67 -14.80 9.17
CA PRO A 58 14.07 -16.09 9.76
C PRO A 58 13.50 -17.34 9.07
N TYR A 59 12.54 -17.22 8.17
CA TYR A 59 11.88 -18.37 7.54
C TYR A 59 12.19 -18.56 6.05
N ILE A 60 12.98 -17.65 5.47
CA ILE A 60 13.45 -17.74 4.09
C ILE A 60 14.97 -17.77 4.10
N SER A 61 15.54 -18.97 4.05
CA SER A 61 16.99 -19.19 4.21
C SER A 61 17.84 -18.46 3.17
N ASN A 62 17.32 -18.26 1.95
CA ASN A 62 17.98 -17.47 0.91
C ASN A 62 18.29 -16.04 1.38
N THR A 63 17.47 -15.47 2.27
CA THR A 63 17.65 -14.08 2.74
C THR A 63 18.76 -13.93 3.78
N TRP A 64 19.33 -15.04 4.28
CA TRP A 64 20.34 -15.03 5.35
C TRP A 64 21.74 -14.67 4.82
N THR A 65 22.01 -14.93 3.54
CA THR A 65 23.30 -14.61 2.90
C THR A 65 23.15 -13.47 1.90
N ALA A 66 24.24 -12.74 1.64
CA ALA A 66 24.24 -11.69 0.61
C ALA A 66 23.94 -12.27 -0.79
N GLY A 67 24.69 -13.28 -1.22
CA GLY A 67 24.49 -13.88 -2.54
C GLY A 67 23.11 -14.54 -2.74
N GLY A 68 22.50 -15.06 -1.67
CA GLY A 68 21.13 -15.56 -1.71
C GLY A 68 20.09 -14.45 -1.92
N ARG A 69 20.24 -13.32 -1.22
CA ARG A 69 19.42 -12.11 -1.44
C ARG A 69 19.60 -11.56 -2.85
N ASP A 70 20.84 -11.44 -3.33
CA ASP A 70 21.12 -10.90 -4.66
C ASP A 70 20.51 -11.78 -5.76
N SER A 71 20.59 -13.10 -5.60
CA SER A 71 20.00 -14.06 -6.55
C SER A 71 18.48 -13.97 -6.58
N TRP A 72 17.86 -13.81 -5.41
CA TRP A 72 16.42 -13.64 -5.29
C TRP A 72 15.96 -12.31 -5.86
N GLN A 73 16.63 -11.22 -5.49
CA GLN A 73 16.34 -9.88 -5.99
C GLN A 73 16.40 -9.85 -7.52
N ARG A 74 17.45 -10.41 -8.14
CA ARG A 74 17.54 -10.49 -9.60
C ARG A 74 16.37 -11.24 -10.23
N ALA A 75 16.01 -12.40 -9.69
CA ALA A 75 14.89 -13.19 -10.21
C ALA A 75 13.54 -12.46 -10.03
N ALA A 76 13.32 -11.84 -8.87
CA ALA A 76 12.13 -11.05 -8.56
C ALA A 76 12.01 -9.83 -9.49
N GLN A 77 13.07 -9.04 -9.64
CA GLN A 77 13.11 -7.87 -10.52
C GLN A 77 12.83 -8.25 -11.98
N ALA A 78 13.37 -9.37 -12.46
CA ALA A 78 13.09 -9.85 -13.81
C ALA A 78 11.59 -10.13 -14.00
N MET A 79 10.92 -10.73 -13.01
CA MET A 79 9.48 -11.01 -13.09
C MET A 79 8.63 -9.75 -12.92
N TYR A 80 8.96 -8.88 -11.97
CA TYR A 80 8.28 -7.59 -11.83
C TYR A 80 8.37 -6.79 -13.14
N SER A 81 9.56 -6.75 -13.75
CA SER A 81 9.79 -6.11 -15.06
C SER A 81 8.91 -6.70 -16.16
N ALA A 82 8.82 -8.03 -16.23
CA ALA A 82 8.12 -8.71 -17.31
C ALA A 82 6.59 -8.66 -17.19
N PHE A 83 6.04 -8.59 -15.96
CA PHE A 83 4.61 -8.73 -15.71
C PHE A 83 3.91 -7.44 -15.26
N GLN A 84 4.62 -6.55 -14.58
CA GLN A 84 4.02 -5.42 -13.86
C GLN A 84 4.59 -4.06 -14.28
N HIS A 85 5.90 -3.95 -14.49
CA HIS A 85 6.57 -2.71 -14.89
C HIS A 85 6.23 -2.38 -16.34
N SER A 86 5.32 -1.43 -16.54
CA SER A 86 4.75 -1.10 -17.85
C SER A 86 5.18 0.26 -18.42
N TYR A 87 6.10 0.95 -17.74
CA TYR A 87 6.51 2.31 -18.05
C TYR A 87 8.01 2.41 -18.38
N ALA A 88 8.41 3.47 -19.09
CA ALA A 88 9.72 3.57 -19.74
C ALA A 88 10.86 3.88 -18.76
N GLU A 89 10.52 4.37 -17.56
CA GLU A 89 11.48 4.73 -16.53
C GLU A 89 12.21 3.48 -15.99
N PRO A 90 13.45 3.64 -15.50
CA PRO A 90 14.17 2.55 -14.84
C PRO A 90 13.40 1.97 -13.66
N LEU A 91 13.59 0.68 -13.37
CA LEU A 91 13.11 0.05 -12.14
C LEU A 91 13.52 0.86 -10.90
N GLY A 92 12.62 0.99 -9.93
CA GLY A 92 12.87 1.80 -8.75
C GLY A 92 12.87 3.30 -9.02
N SER A 93 12.23 3.74 -10.11
CA SER A 93 11.89 5.14 -10.32
C SER A 93 10.41 5.34 -10.02
N ALA A 94 10.05 6.48 -9.45
CA ALA A 94 8.67 6.91 -9.39
C ALA A 94 8.10 7.12 -10.80
N HIS A 95 6.79 6.88 -10.94
CA HIS A 95 6.07 7.18 -12.18
C HIS A 95 5.04 8.28 -11.94
N THR A 96 4.94 9.23 -12.86
CA THR A 96 3.95 10.30 -12.81
C THR A 96 3.00 10.25 -13.99
N LEU A 97 1.70 10.42 -13.74
CA LEU A 97 0.69 10.45 -14.78
C LEU A 97 -0.37 11.49 -14.46
N ASP A 98 -0.73 12.30 -15.46
CA ASP A 98 -1.88 13.19 -15.36
C ASP A 98 -3.11 12.57 -16.03
N ILE A 99 -4.20 12.50 -15.27
CA ILE A 99 -5.54 12.21 -15.78
C ILE A 99 -6.42 13.36 -15.31
N ALA A 100 -6.46 14.43 -16.10
CA ALA A 100 -7.04 15.69 -15.67
C ALA A 100 -8.46 15.51 -15.08
N PRO A 101 -8.76 16.14 -13.92
CA PRO A 101 -7.93 17.12 -13.20
C PRO A 101 -6.98 16.51 -12.14
N LEU A 102 -6.74 15.20 -12.14
CA LEU A 102 -5.87 14.50 -11.20
C LEU A 102 -4.44 14.41 -11.75
N SER A 103 -3.46 14.46 -10.84
CA SER A 103 -2.06 14.13 -11.10
C SER A 103 -1.59 13.08 -10.11
N PHE A 104 -1.03 11.99 -10.61
CA PHE A 104 -0.60 10.85 -9.82
C PHE A 104 0.92 10.84 -9.68
N PHE A 105 1.40 10.57 -8.47
CA PHE A 105 2.78 10.20 -8.18
C PHE A 105 2.79 8.80 -7.57
N LEU A 106 3.31 7.84 -8.32
CA LEU A 106 3.43 6.46 -7.92
C LEU A 106 4.85 6.23 -7.41
N ALA A 107 4.99 6.14 -6.09
CA ALA A 107 6.28 5.97 -5.43
C ALA A 107 6.67 4.50 -5.35
N ASP A 108 7.79 4.11 -5.98
CA ASP A 108 8.41 2.80 -5.76
C ASP A 108 9.24 2.84 -4.48
N GLY A 109 8.56 2.71 -3.34
CA GLY A 109 9.21 2.69 -2.04
C GLY A 109 9.94 1.40 -1.71
N ARG A 110 10.12 0.45 -2.65
CA ARG A 110 10.68 -0.88 -2.36
C ARG A 110 11.92 -1.22 -3.13
N THR A 111 11.93 -1.05 -4.45
CA THR A 111 13.00 -1.56 -5.30
C THR A 111 14.38 -1.08 -4.87
N SER A 112 14.47 0.20 -4.47
CA SER A 112 15.69 0.88 -4.04
C SER A 112 15.80 1.07 -2.53
N ARG A 113 14.92 0.44 -1.74
CA ARG A 113 14.84 0.62 -0.28
C ARG A 113 16.14 0.20 0.40
N ASP A 114 16.62 1.05 1.32
CA ASP A 114 17.82 0.81 2.09
C ASP A 114 17.55 -0.11 3.30
N ARG A 115 18.33 -1.18 3.43
CA ARG A 115 18.23 -2.09 4.58
C ARG A 115 18.60 -1.45 5.91
N ASP A 116 19.41 -0.40 5.90
CA ASP A 116 19.84 0.35 7.09
C ASP A 116 18.92 1.53 7.43
N LEU A 117 17.70 1.53 6.88
CA LEU A 117 16.64 2.51 7.15
C LEU A 117 16.98 3.94 6.71
N ARG A 118 17.98 4.13 5.85
CA ARG A 118 18.35 5.46 5.33
C ARG A 118 17.25 6.06 4.47
N GLY A 119 16.65 5.28 3.57
CA GLY A 119 15.54 5.72 2.75
C GLY A 119 14.75 4.60 2.08
N THR A 120 13.53 4.94 1.70
CA THR A 120 12.65 4.15 0.83
C THR A 120 12.72 4.63 -0.62
N LEU A 121 13.01 5.91 -0.85
CA LEU A 121 13.19 6.55 -2.15
C LEU A 121 14.64 6.97 -2.34
N SER A 122 15.14 6.83 -3.58
CA SER A 122 16.44 7.37 -3.98
C SER A 122 16.44 8.91 -3.99
N PRO A 123 17.61 9.56 -3.93
CA PRO A 123 17.70 11.01 -4.06
C PRO A 123 17.08 11.56 -5.37
N ALA A 124 17.17 10.79 -6.45
CA ALA A 124 16.56 11.16 -7.72
C ALA A 124 15.03 11.16 -7.64
N GLU A 125 14.45 10.14 -7.00
CA GLU A 125 13.00 10.04 -6.79
C GLU A 125 12.46 11.11 -5.83
N LEU A 126 13.22 11.49 -4.80
CA LEU A 126 12.87 12.64 -3.97
C LEU A 126 12.86 13.94 -4.79
N GLY A 127 13.81 14.09 -5.72
CA GLY A 127 13.81 15.20 -6.68
C GLY A 127 12.65 15.17 -7.67
N GLU A 128 12.19 13.98 -8.08
CA GLU A 128 10.97 13.80 -8.87
C GLU A 128 9.71 14.17 -8.07
N LEU A 129 9.64 13.78 -6.79
CA LEU A 129 8.54 14.14 -5.90
C LEU A 129 8.42 15.66 -5.76
N ASP A 130 9.55 16.36 -5.56
CA ASP A 130 9.56 17.81 -5.46
C ASP A 130 9.11 18.50 -6.75
N ARG A 131 9.49 17.96 -7.91
CA ARG A 131 9.05 18.43 -9.23
C ARG A 131 7.57 18.16 -9.46
N TRP A 132 7.08 16.98 -9.11
CA TRP A 132 5.67 16.65 -9.20
C TRP A 132 4.82 17.55 -8.30
N VAL A 133 5.23 17.80 -7.05
CA VAL A 133 4.55 18.73 -6.16
C VAL A 133 4.46 20.12 -6.80
N GLN A 134 5.56 20.62 -7.37
CA GLN A 134 5.57 21.91 -8.04
C GLN A 134 4.62 21.93 -9.26
N HIS A 135 4.65 20.88 -10.08
CA HIS A 135 3.75 20.70 -11.23
C HIS A 135 2.28 20.74 -10.82
N VAL A 136 1.90 20.00 -9.77
CA VAL A 136 0.53 19.99 -9.23
C VAL A 136 0.09 21.39 -8.79
N ILE A 137 0.98 22.14 -8.13
CA ILE A 137 0.70 23.51 -7.68
C ILE A 137 0.49 24.44 -8.88
N ASP A 138 1.43 24.43 -9.83
CA ASP A 138 1.45 25.34 -10.98
C ASP A 138 0.28 25.08 -11.94
N GLN A 139 0.01 23.81 -12.23
CA GLN A 139 -1.10 23.39 -13.09
C GLN A 139 -2.46 23.34 -12.36
N LYS A 140 -2.47 23.63 -11.05
CA LYS A 140 -3.66 23.59 -10.20
C LYS A 140 -4.37 22.24 -10.26
N LEU A 141 -3.63 21.14 -10.28
CA LEU A 141 -4.18 19.78 -10.31
C LEU A 141 -4.50 19.29 -8.89
N TYR A 142 -5.24 18.19 -8.80
CA TYR A 142 -5.44 17.46 -7.54
C TYR A 142 -4.38 16.35 -7.43
N GLY A 143 -3.54 16.43 -6.40
CA GLY A 143 -2.45 15.47 -6.19
C GLY A 143 -2.93 14.14 -5.60
N VAL A 144 -2.54 13.04 -6.23
CA VAL A 144 -2.74 11.67 -5.76
C VAL A 144 -1.37 11.02 -5.54
N PHE A 145 -0.98 10.85 -4.28
CA PHE A 145 0.24 10.13 -3.91
C PHE A 145 -0.07 8.65 -3.68
N VAL A 146 0.65 7.76 -4.33
CA VAL A 146 0.46 6.31 -4.24
C VAL A 146 1.73 5.67 -3.69
N SER A 147 1.58 4.82 -2.68
CA SER A 147 2.69 4.11 -2.02
C SER A 147 2.26 2.71 -1.61
N GLY A 148 3.19 1.74 -1.55
CA GLY A 148 2.89 0.40 -1.04
C GLY A 148 2.41 0.42 0.41
N GLN A 149 3.05 1.24 1.25
CA GLN A 149 2.77 1.31 2.69
C GLN A 149 2.04 2.59 3.11
N THR A 150 1.32 2.51 4.23
CA THR A 150 0.59 3.65 4.84
C THR A 150 1.53 4.76 5.29
N LEU A 151 1.10 6.01 5.13
CA LEU A 151 1.78 7.18 5.67
C LEU A 151 1.37 7.47 7.13
N LEU A 152 0.29 6.83 7.59
CA LEU A 152 -0.37 7.03 8.87
C LEU A 152 -0.20 5.81 9.78
N ALA A 153 1.08 5.49 10.07
CA ALA A 153 1.50 4.49 11.03
C ALA A 153 2.49 5.08 12.04
N GLU A 154 2.46 4.57 13.27
CA GLU A 154 3.52 4.81 14.24
C GLU A 154 4.76 4.00 13.86
N PRO A 155 5.98 4.45 14.18
CA PRO A 155 7.19 3.71 13.86
C PRO A 155 7.17 2.32 14.52
N ALA A 156 7.50 1.29 13.74
CA ALA A 156 7.70 -0.04 14.29
C ALA A 156 8.92 -0.03 15.23
N GLY A 157 8.81 -0.71 16.37
CA GLY A 157 9.98 -0.95 17.22
C GLY A 157 11.01 -1.84 16.50
N MET A 158 12.30 -1.66 16.80
CA MET A 158 13.41 -2.35 16.11
C MET A 158 13.24 -3.87 16.01
N LEU A 159 12.86 -4.53 17.10
CA LEU A 159 12.64 -5.98 17.12
C LEU A 159 11.43 -6.40 16.29
N THR A 160 10.36 -5.60 16.31
CA THR A 160 9.15 -5.87 15.53
C THR A 160 9.41 -5.66 14.05
N GLY A 161 10.08 -4.58 13.65
CA GLY A 161 10.39 -4.28 12.25
C GLY A 161 11.36 -5.29 11.62
N ALA A 162 12.31 -5.82 12.40
CA ALA A 162 13.21 -6.87 11.93
C ALA A 162 12.50 -8.23 11.67
N VAL A 163 11.31 -8.46 12.23
CA VAL A 163 10.57 -9.73 12.10
C VAL A 163 9.35 -9.61 11.20
N ALA A 164 8.64 -8.49 11.25
CA ALA A 164 7.47 -8.19 10.43
C ALA A 164 7.90 -7.32 9.24
N ASP A 165 7.73 -6.01 9.33
CA ASP A 165 8.28 -5.02 8.40
C ASP A 165 8.45 -3.68 9.12
N TYR A 166 9.37 -2.85 8.64
CA TYR A 166 9.49 -1.47 9.08
C TYR A 166 8.45 -0.60 8.38
N GLU A 167 7.86 0.32 9.12
CA GLU A 167 6.89 1.29 8.60
C GLU A 167 7.65 2.42 7.88
N LEU A 168 6.99 3.17 6.98
CA LEU A 168 7.63 4.30 6.31
C LEU A 168 8.21 5.32 7.31
N THR A 169 7.57 5.48 8.47
CA THR A 169 8.01 6.39 9.54
C THR A 169 9.35 6.01 10.18
N ASN A 170 9.83 4.79 9.97
CA ASN A 170 11.15 4.35 10.41
C ASN A 170 12.29 4.86 9.51
N TYR A 171 12.02 5.27 8.27
CA TYR A 171 13.05 5.61 7.29
C TYR A 171 13.40 7.11 7.31
N GLY A 172 14.68 7.41 7.07
CA GLY A 172 15.22 8.78 7.15
C GLY A 172 14.64 9.77 6.14
N ASP A 173 14.13 9.27 5.01
CA ASP A 173 13.50 10.07 3.95
C ASP A 173 12.02 10.39 4.21
N TYR A 174 11.37 9.76 5.19
CA TYR A 174 9.95 10.00 5.52
C TYR A 174 9.66 11.48 5.73
N ALA A 175 10.54 12.19 6.43
CA ALA A 175 10.37 13.61 6.69
C ALA A 175 10.43 14.46 5.40
N ALA A 176 11.21 14.05 4.40
CA ALA A 176 11.25 14.71 3.10
C ALA A 176 9.93 14.51 2.34
N VAL A 177 9.41 13.28 2.31
CA VAL A 177 8.11 12.97 1.71
C VAL A 177 6.99 13.78 2.37
N VAL A 178 6.91 13.79 3.70
CA VAL A 178 5.89 14.56 4.44
C VAL A 178 5.99 16.05 4.15
N ARG A 179 7.20 16.63 4.10
CA ARG A 179 7.38 18.04 3.77
C ARG A 179 6.94 18.35 2.34
N ALA A 180 7.25 17.47 1.38
CA ALA A 180 6.79 17.63 0.00
C ALA A 180 5.26 17.64 -0.09
N LEU A 181 4.58 16.68 0.55
CA LEU A 181 3.11 16.64 0.58
C LEU A 181 2.51 17.85 1.34
N THR A 182 3.17 18.32 2.39
CA THR A 182 2.75 19.52 3.15
C THR A 182 2.75 20.77 2.25
N ARG A 183 3.68 20.89 1.30
CA ARG A 183 3.69 22.01 0.33
C ARG A 183 2.42 22.07 -0.52
N LEU A 184 1.82 20.93 -0.87
CA LEU A 184 0.51 20.91 -1.56
C LEU A 184 -0.59 21.49 -0.67
N VAL A 185 -0.60 21.12 0.60
CA VAL A 185 -1.57 21.62 1.59
C VAL A 185 -1.40 23.11 1.82
N ASP A 186 -0.16 23.59 1.93
CA ASP A 186 0.16 25.02 2.08
C ASP A 186 -0.25 25.82 0.83
N ALA A 187 -0.16 25.22 -0.36
CA ALA A 187 -0.70 25.77 -1.60
C ALA A 187 -2.24 25.68 -1.72
N GLY A 188 -2.93 25.21 -0.66
CA GLY A 188 -4.38 25.13 -0.59
C GLY A 188 -5.00 23.88 -1.21
N ARG A 189 -4.20 22.87 -1.56
CA ARG A 189 -4.65 21.62 -2.20
C ARG A 189 -4.89 20.54 -1.16
N ASP A 190 -6.01 19.82 -1.29
CA ASP A 190 -6.19 18.55 -0.60
C ASP A 190 -5.30 17.48 -1.27
N VAL A 191 -4.65 16.64 -0.47
CA VAL A 191 -3.85 15.50 -0.96
C VAL A 191 -4.63 14.20 -0.81
N LEU A 192 -4.68 13.39 -1.86
CA LEU A 192 -5.18 12.02 -1.78
C LEU A 192 -4.00 11.05 -1.66
N CYS A 193 -4.04 10.14 -0.69
CA CYS A 193 -3.05 9.09 -0.52
C CYS A 193 -3.69 7.71 -0.70
N LEU A 194 -3.12 6.91 -1.60
CA LEU A 194 -3.55 5.55 -1.88
C LEU A 194 -2.47 4.58 -1.38
N THR A 195 -2.80 3.71 -0.43
CA THR A 195 -1.81 2.82 0.20
C THR A 195 -2.30 1.39 0.40
N GLY A 196 -1.38 0.47 0.74
CA GLY A 196 -1.61 -0.96 0.88
C GLY A 196 -0.85 -1.60 2.06
N ASP A 197 -0.25 -2.77 1.82
CA ASP A 197 0.57 -3.59 2.73
C ASP A 197 -0.18 -4.23 3.93
N VAL A 198 -0.94 -3.44 4.68
CA VAL A 198 -1.36 -3.74 6.06
C VAL A 198 -2.41 -4.84 6.25
N HIS A 199 -2.90 -5.50 5.19
CA HIS A 199 -3.90 -6.58 5.22
C HIS A 199 -5.28 -6.22 5.83
N TRP A 200 -5.62 -4.94 5.78
CA TRP A 200 -6.95 -4.41 6.03
C TRP A 200 -7.12 -3.09 5.25
N GLY A 201 -8.36 -2.59 5.17
CA GLY A 201 -8.67 -1.33 4.51
C GLY A 201 -9.13 -0.27 5.51
N ARG A 202 -9.00 0.98 5.11
CA ARG A 202 -9.35 2.15 5.93
C ARG A 202 -9.53 3.37 5.05
N MET A 203 -10.50 4.20 5.40
CA MET A 203 -10.50 5.58 4.96
C MET A 203 -10.37 6.48 6.18
N THR A 204 -9.45 7.43 6.11
CA THR A 204 -9.30 8.47 7.13
C THR A 204 -9.01 9.82 6.49
N GLU A 205 -9.39 10.87 7.20
CA GLU A 205 -9.12 12.25 6.82
C GLU A 205 -8.19 12.88 7.85
N VAL A 206 -7.31 13.75 7.39
CA VAL A 206 -6.38 14.50 8.22
C VAL A 206 -6.73 15.97 8.09
N ARG A 207 -6.94 16.65 9.22
CA ARG A 207 -7.31 18.06 9.29
C ARG A 207 -6.09 18.92 9.64
N ASP A 208 -5.84 19.95 8.84
CA ASP A 208 -4.92 21.02 9.19
C ASP A 208 -5.52 21.84 10.34
N GLN A 209 -4.87 21.82 11.49
CA GLN A 209 -5.29 22.57 12.67
C GLN A 209 -5.16 24.09 12.48
N VAL A 210 -4.29 24.54 11.57
CA VAL A 210 -4.12 25.98 11.28
C VAL A 210 -5.28 26.50 10.45
N SER A 211 -5.63 25.81 9.36
CA SER A 211 -6.66 26.28 8.44
C SER A 211 -8.06 25.69 8.72
N GLY A 212 -8.18 24.69 9.58
CA GLY A 212 -9.40 23.93 9.85
C GLY A 212 -9.88 23.02 8.69
N ARG A 213 -9.15 22.98 7.57
CA ARG A 213 -9.53 22.25 6.35
C ARG A 213 -9.01 20.81 6.40
N ILE A 214 -9.59 19.93 5.59
CA ILE A 214 -8.99 18.63 5.33
C ILE A 214 -7.74 18.86 4.49
N ALA A 215 -6.59 18.40 4.98
CA ALA A 215 -5.29 18.48 4.33
C ALA A 215 -5.04 17.25 3.46
N LEU A 216 -5.38 16.07 3.98
CA LEU A 216 -5.06 14.80 3.36
C LEU A 216 -6.20 13.79 3.60
N ARG A 217 -6.40 12.88 2.64
CA ARG A 217 -7.23 11.69 2.81
C ARG A 217 -6.42 10.47 2.45
N GLU A 218 -6.33 9.51 3.36
CA GLU A 218 -5.70 8.22 3.06
C GLU A 218 -6.78 7.16 2.85
N ILE A 219 -6.64 6.41 1.76
CA ILE A 219 -7.49 5.28 1.40
C ILE A 219 -6.57 4.05 1.30
N ILE A 220 -6.82 3.08 2.15
CA ILE A 220 -6.11 1.81 2.19
C ILE A 220 -7.00 0.74 1.58
N ALA A 221 -6.48 0.05 0.56
CA ALA A 221 -7.14 -1.08 -0.06
C ALA A 221 -6.22 -2.31 -0.06
N SER A 222 -6.21 -3.06 1.05
CA SER A 222 -5.39 -4.26 1.22
C SER A 222 -6.09 -5.32 2.09
N PRO A 223 -6.03 -6.62 1.78
CA PRO A 223 -5.51 -7.22 0.56
C PRO A 223 -6.65 -7.53 -0.44
N ALA A 224 -6.30 -7.72 -1.72
CA ALA A 224 -7.21 -8.39 -2.65
C ALA A 224 -7.38 -9.88 -2.29
N SER A 225 -6.33 -10.50 -1.77
CA SER A 225 -6.33 -11.85 -1.19
C SER A 225 -5.16 -12.05 -0.23
N LEU A 226 -5.36 -12.77 0.87
CA LEU A 226 -4.27 -13.22 1.74
C LEU A 226 -3.57 -14.46 1.17
N VAL A 227 -2.23 -14.47 1.23
CA VAL A 227 -1.43 -15.67 1.00
C VAL A 227 -1.82 -16.74 2.03
N ALA A 228 -2.03 -17.97 1.57
CA ALA A 228 -2.33 -19.09 2.47
C ALA A 228 -1.09 -19.45 3.31
N MET A 229 -1.28 -19.54 4.62
CA MET A 229 -0.24 -19.88 5.58
C MET A 229 -0.70 -21.11 6.36
N PRO A 230 -0.25 -22.33 5.99
CA PRO A 230 -0.86 -23.59 6.43
C PRO A 230 -1.09 -23.72 7.95
N VAL A 231 -0.15 -23.22 8.76
CA VAL A 231 -0.24 -23.31 10.24
C VAL A 231 -1.13 -22.21 10.82
N ALA A 232 -1.03 -20.98 10.33
CA ALA A 232 -1.87 -19.87 10.81
C ALA A 232 -3.34 -20.06 10.41
N ASP A 233 -3.58 -20.64 9.23
CA ASP A 233 -4.91 -20.92 8.68
C ASP A 233 -5.64 -21.98 9.51
N GLN A 234 -4.94 -23.02 9.99
CA GLN A 234 -5.52 -24.03 10.88
C GLN A 234 -5.92 -23.45 12.24
N ILE A 235 -5.10 -22.58 12.82
CA ILE A 235 -5.39 -21.92 14.11
C ILE A 235 -6.57 -20.95 13.98
N ALA A 236 -6.60 -20.14 12.92
CA ALA A 236 -7.70 -19.21 12.66
C ALA A 236 -9.02 -19.96 12.42
N GLY A 237 -8.98 -21.07 11.67
CA GLY A 237 -10.12 -21.96 11.46
C GLY A 237 -10.65 -22.56 12.76
N ALA A 238 -9.76 -23.08 13.61
CA ALA A 238 -10.12 -23.64 14.92
C ALA A 238 -10.75 -22.59 15.85
N ARG A 239 -10.18 -21.38 15.92
CA ARG A 239 -10.75 -20.28 16.72
C ARG A 239 -12.14 -19.86 16.24
N SER A 240 -12.35 -19.78 14.93
CA SER A 240 -13.67 -19.50 14.35
C SER A 240 -14.69 -20.60 14.65
N ALA A 241 -14.27 -21.87 14.65
CA ALA A 241 -15.15 -22.98 15.00
C ALA A 241 -15.55 -22.96 16.49
N ILE A 242 -14.58 -22.66 17.38
CA ILE A 242 -14.82 -22.53 18.82
C ILE A 242 -15.75 -21.36 19.12
N SER A 243 -15.55 -20.19 18.49
CA SER A 243 -16.42 -19.02 18.73
C SER A 243 -17.88 -19.29 18.34
N ARG A 244 -18.12 -20.07 17.29
CA ARG A 244 -19.48 -20.50 16.89
C ARG A 244 -20.13 -21.39 17.93
N TRP A 245 -19.38 -22.30 18.56
CA TRP A 245 -19.90 -23.15 19.63
C TRP A 245 -20.41 -22.31 20.80
N PHE A 246 -19.71 -21.24 21.16
CA PHE A 246 -20.10 -20.33 22.25
C PHE A 246 -21.10 -19.24 21.84
N GLY A 247 -21.81 -19.39 20.72
CA GLY A 247 -22.85 -18.45 20.29
C GLY A 247 -22.32 -17.12 19.73
N GLY A 248 -21.02 -17.02 19.42
CA GLY A 248 -20.44 -15.87 18.73
C GLY A 248 -20.91 -15.78 17.28
N THR A 249 -21.09 -14.56 16.78
CA THR A 249 -21.39 -14.33 15.36
C THR A 249 -20.26 -14.88 14.48
N PRO A 250 -20.58 -15.58 13.37
CA PRO A 250 -19.56 -16.04 12.44
C PRO A 250 -18.75 -14.86 11.91
N ASN A 251 -17.45 -14.85 12.18
CA ASN A 251 -16.55 -13.90 11.55
C ASN A 251 -16.28 -14.35 10.11
N PRO A 252 -16.69 -13.59 9.08
CA PRO A 252 -16.48 -13.98 7.68
C PRO A 252 -15.01 -13.92 7.25
N TRP A 253 -14.16 -13.24 8.04
CA TRP A 253 -12.74 -13.00 7.76
C TRP A 253 -11.84 -13.39 8.94
N PRO A 254 -11.82 -14.68 9.32
CA PRO A 254 -11.12 -15.13 10.53
C PRO A 254 -9.60 -15.00 10.45
N ARG A 255 -9.06 -14.94 9.22
CA ARG A 255 -7.61 -14.82 8.96
C ARG A 255 -7.12 -13.37 8.94
N HIS A 256 -8.01 -12.42 8.70
CA HIS A 256 -7.64 -11.02 8.60
C HIS A 256 -7.51 -10.40 9.99
N PRO A 257 -6.48 -9.58 10.24
CA PRO A 257 -6.42 -8.77 11.44
C PRO A 257 -7.55 -7.74 11.48
N ASP A 258 -7.82 -7.19 12.66
CA ASP A 258 -8.68 -6.02 12.77
C ASP A 258 -7.96 -4.78 12.24
N PRO A 259 -8.67 -3.87 11.53
CA PRO A 259 -8.03 -2.68 11.00
C PRO A 259 -7.49 -1.80 12.13
N LYS A 260 -6.33 -1.16 11.90
CA LYS A 260 -5.72 -0.28 12.90
C LYS A 260 -6.24 1.15 12.76
N ARG A 261 -6.49 1.81 13.89
CA ARG A 261 -6.76 3.25 13.93
C ARG A 261 -5.51 4.04 13.51
N PRO A 262 -5.66 5.19 12.84
CA PRO A 262 -4.52 6.07 12.58
C PRO A 262 -4.00 6.66 13.91
N PRO A 263 -2.75 7.14 13.96
CA PRO A 263 -2.28 7.94 15.08
C PRO A 263 -3.13 9.22 15.23
N ALA A 264 -3.09 9.86 16.39
CA ALA A 264 -3.84 11.11 16.62
C ALA A 264 -3.41 12.25 15.68
N TYR A 265 -2.14 12.27 15.29
CA TYR A 265 -1.56 13.27 14.40
C TYR A 265 -0.75 12.61 13.29
N PHE A 266 -0.88 13.15 12.07
CA PHE A 266 -0.05 12.77 10.93
C PHE A 266 1.35 13.36 11.07
N ALA A 267 2.36 12.49 11.07
CA ALA A 267 3.78 12.87 11.09
C ALA A 267 4.10 13.92 12.17
N SER A 268 3.68 13.68 13.41
CA SER A 268 3.85 14.60 14.55
C SER A 268 5.29 15.08 14.73
N GLN A 269 6.25 14.19 14.47
CA GLN A 269 7.69 14.43 14.53
C GLN A 269 8.20 15.39 13.46
N VAL A 270 7.45 15.58 12.36
CA VAL A 270 7.80 16.47 11.24
C VAL A 270 6.99 17.76 11.28
N THR A 271 5.72 17.66 11.67
CA THR A 271 4.72 18.73 11.51
C THR A 271 4.27 19.35 12.83
N ALA A 272 4.86 18.95 13.95
CA ALA A 272 4.57 19.46 15.29
C ALA A 272 3.07 19.42 15.63
N ASN A 273 2.41 18.28 15.37
CA ASN A 273 0.97 18.06 15.59
C ASN A 273 0.03 18.98 14.79
N ARG A 274 0.52 19.67 13.75
CA ARG A 274 -0.33 20.52 12.88
C ARG A 274 -1.47 19.75 12.23
N PHE A 275 -1.25 18.48 11.89
CA PHE A 275 -2.19 17.68 11.11
C PHE A 275 -2.84 16.61 11.98
N ALA A 276 -4.07 16.83 12.44
CA ALA A 276 -4.79 15.88 13.29
C ALA A 276 -5.61 14.89 12.45
N CYS A 277 -5.51 13.61 12.74
CA CYS A 277 -6.38 12.61 12.15
C CYS A 277 -7.80 12.75 12.70
N VAL A 278 -8.81 12.68 11.84
CA VAL A 278 -10.21 12.77 12.23
C VAL A 278 -10.62 11.51 13.00
N ASP A 279 -11.23 11.72 14.18
CA ASP A 279 -11.83 10.69 15.02
C ASP A 279 -13.35 10.95 15.18
N PRO A 280 -14.23 9.95 14.99
CA PRO A 280 -13.92 8.58 14.58
C PRO A 280 -13.35 8.51 13.16
N THR A 281 -12.50 7.49 12.92
CA THR A 281 -12.00 7.16 11.57
C THR A 281 -13.17 6.93 10.62
N THR A 282 -13.11 7.52 9.42
CA THR A 282 -14.22 7.53 8.45
C THR A 282 -14.72 6.13 8.08
N HIS A 283 -13.81 5.19 7.84
CA HIS A 283 -14.15 3.79 7.55
C HIS A 283 -13.04 2.84 7.95
N MET A 284 -13.40 1.63 8.38
CA MET A 284 -12.49 0.54 8.69
C MET A 284 -13.02 -0.73 8.02
N GLN A 285 -12.16 -1.39 7.23
CA GLN A 285 -12.54 -2.54 6.40
C GLN A 285 -11.71 -3.77 6.76
N ARG A 286 -12.37 -4.81 7.25
CA ARG A 286 -11.77 -6.14 7.42
C ARG A 286 -12.05 -7.00 6.19
N GLY A 287 -11.13 -7.91 5.88
CA GLY A 287 -11.32 -8.91 4.83
C GLY A 287 -10.74 -8.53 3.48
N ASN A 288 -10.85 -9.45 2.53
CA ASN A 288 -10.43 -9.20 1.15
C ASN A 288 -11.34 -8.15 0.51
N HIS A 289 -10.77 -7.17 -0.17
CA HIS A 289 -11.55 -6.15 -0.86
C HIS A 289 -10.79 -5.48 -2.00
N ALA A 290 -11.54 -4.81 -2.88
CA ALA A 290 -11.05 -3.79 -3.78
C ALA A 290 -11.73 -2.45 -3.46
N ALA A 291 -11.07 -1.33 -3.72
CA ALA A 291 -11.67 -0.01 -3.62
C ALA A 291 -11.80 0.61 -5.01
N MET A 292 -12.97 1.16 -5.33
CA MET A 292 -13.19 1.96 -6.52
C MET A 292 -13.31 3.43 -6.12
N LEU A 293 -12.52 4.28 -6.75
CA LEU A 293 -12.61 5.72 -6.59
C LEU A 293 -13.32 6.30 -7.81
N SER A 294 -14.43 6.99 -7.57
CA SER A 294 -15.19 7.68 -8.60
C SER A 294 -15.06 9.18 -8.40
N PHE A 295 -14.61 9.87 -9.43
CA PHE A 295 -14.42 11.31 -9.42
C PHE A 295 -15.46 11.97 -10.31
N ARG A 296 -16.05 13.06 -9.83
CA ARG A 296 -16.98 13.89 -10.61
C ARG A 296 -16.60 15.34 -10.44
N GLN A 297 -16.26 16.01 -11.53
CA GLN A 297 -16.06 17.45 -11.51
C GLN A 297 -17.41 18.16 -11.39
N SER A 298 -17.51 19.10 -10.44
CA SER A 298 -18.73 19.87 -10.18
C SER A 298 -18.35 21.33 -9.91
N GLY A 299 -18.58 22.19 -10.91
CA GLY A 299 -18.05 23.57 -10.91
C GLY A 299 -16.52 23.56 -10.80
N GLY A 300 -15.97 24.39 -9.90
CA GLY A 300 -14.53 24.42 -9.60
C GLY A 300 -14.05 23.40 -8.57
N GLY A 301 -14.87 22.40 -8.21
CA GLY A 301 -14.52 21.35 -7.25
C GLY A 301 -14.52 19.95 -7.87
N LEU A 302 -13.90 19.01 -7.18
CA LEU A 302 -13.90 17.60 -7.54
C LEU A 302 -14.53 16.79 -6.41
N ASP A 303 -15.65 16.13 -6.70
CA ASP A 303 -16.29 15.22 -5.76
C ASP A 303 -15.68 13.82 -5.92
N LEU A 304 -15.22 13.26 -4.81
CA LEU A 304 -14.69 11.91 -4.68
C LEU A 304 -15.72 11.02 -3.98
N ARG A 305 -16.02 9.87 -4.56
CA ARG A 305 -16.72 8.76 -3.91
C ARG A 305 -15.80 7.56 -3.83
N VAL A 306 -15.79 6.89 -2.68
CA VAL A 306 -15.01 5.66 -2.47
C VAL A 306 -15.98 4.52 -2.23
N THR A 307 -15.87 3.46 -3.02
CA THR A 307 -16.67 2.25 -2.82
C THR A 307 -15.75 1.07 -2.51
N TYR A 308 -15.89 0.50 -1.32
CA TYR A 308 -15.24 -0.75 -0.96
C TYR A 308 -16.11 -1.92 -1.39
N TYR A 309 -15.52 -2.84 -2.17
CA TYR A 309 -16.13 -4.08 -2.63
C TYR A 309 -15.50 -5.27 -1.90
N PRO A 310 -16.18 -5.87 -0.91
CA PRO A 310 -15.69 -7.09 -0.28
C PRO A 310 -15.63 -8.25 -1.27
N LEU A 311 -14.47 -8.93 -1.33
CA LEU A 311 -14.21 -10.04 -2.24
C LEU A 311 -14.36 -11.38 -1.53
N SER A 312 -15.60 -11.75 -1.18
CA SER A 312 -15.93 -13.04 -0.54
C SER A 312 -16.49 -14.06 -1.53
N LEU A 313 -16.57 -15.34 -1.18
CA LEU A 313 -17.47 -16.29 -1.85
C LEU A 313 -18.89 -16.25 -1.26
N ASP A 314 -19.02 -15.77 -0.02
CA ASP A 314 -20.29 -15.58 0.68
C ASP A 314 -20.98 -14.31 0.21
N THR A 315 -22.16 -14.46 -0.38
CA THR A 315 -22.97 -13.37 -0.95
C THR A 315 -23.50 -12.40 0.11
N THR A 316 -23.63 -12.82 1.37
CA THR A 316 -24.05 -11.94 2.47
C THR A 316 -22.95 -10.97 2.88
N THR A 317 -21.69 -11.36 2.66
CA THR A 317 -20.49 -10.54 2.97
C THR A 317 -20.12 -9.59 1.82
N ARG A 318 -20.62 -9.81 0.59
CA ARG A 318 -20.25 -9.06 -0.64
C ARG A 318 -20.86 -7.65 -0.77
N GLN A 319 -21.57 -7.15 0.23
CA GLN A 319 -22.27 -5.85 0.11
C GLN A 319 -21.27 -4.70 0.02
N PRO A 320 -21.29 -3.89 -1.05
CA PRO A 320 -20.38 -2.76 -1.18
C PRO A 320 -20.67 -1.67 -0.14
N VAL A 321 -19.62 -1.05 0.39
CA VAL A 321 -19.73 0.11 1.28
C VAL A 321 -19.35 1.36 0.49
N VAL A 322 -20.28 2.31 0.37
CA VAL A 322 -20.09 3.56 -0.35
C VAL A 322 -19.86 4.70 0.64
N LEU A 323 -18.79 5.46 0.43
CA LEU A 323 -18.40 6.60 1.25
C LEU A 323 -18.41 7.89 0.40
N GLY A 324 -18.87 8.99 0.99
CA GLY A 324 -18.92 10.31 0.35
C GLY A 324 -20.28 10.65 -0.26
N PRO A 325 -20.36 11.68 -1.14
CA PRO A 325 -19.23 12.35 -1.79
C PRO A 325 -18.40 13.20 -0.83
N PHE A 326 -17.08 13.18 -1.02
CA PHE A 326 -16.11 14.06 -0.37
C PHE A 326 -15.68 15.12 -1.36
N ARG A 327 -15.67 16.38 -0.96
CA ARG A 327 -15.21 17.46 -1.85
C ARG A 327 -13.72 17.67 -1.70
N LEU A 328 -12.98 17.44 -2.78
CA LEU A 328 -11.58 17.81 -2.92
C LEU A 328 -11.50 19.28 -3.35
N ARG A 329 -10.64 20.04 -2.67
CA ARG A 329 -10.48 21.48 -2.93
C ARG A 329 -9.18 21.77 -3.67
N MET A 330 -9.30 22.74 -4.57
CA MET A 330 -8.21 23.46 -5.23
C MET A 330 -7.91 24.72 -4.43
#